data_AF-A0A284QQK7-F1
#
_entry.id   AF-A0A284QQK7-F1
#
_cell.length_a   1.000
_cell.length_b   1.000
_cell.length_c   1.000
_cell.angle_alpha   90.00
_cell.angle_beta   90.00
_cell.angle_gamma   90.00
#
_symmetry.space_group_name_H-M   'P 1'
#
loop_
_entity.id
_entity.type
_entity.pdbx_description
1 polymer ?
#
loop_
_entity_poly.entity_id
_entity_poly.type
_entity_poly.pdbx_seq_one_letter_code
_entity_poly.pdbx_strand_id
1 'polypeptide(L)'
;MGRDNRILPISHAWMDEKDRVNVWTPINGYEWPVPILRDANLDLIHIEMLNLGAEYTWLDVLCLRQVGGRGEDVRKEEWKLDVPTIGVVYQSLIEIGLTVVYYLSGLGRPCSLKEGDLNSDQSWFQRAWTLQEVSIIRVIAGDTPDGPLHVKPMDKDGNYETELLTRFHKQLQSMGSVLSLTSVFAALKSMQNRVSANLLDKVAGLTFCLGCEMIPSYDETQSLEEAWTALVNSMHTANRGRLFSLYPEPGNAGTKWRPSWEQVMMTPLPDHEYHTISLKHQNEMDEDWCYVDCIEKGLVQGLAVVEGVNRHGELIVKDENGVEHVFNVMATHKCPIPEDVYTLICTDPWGYSQSSSWVLGRRLSGKRFEKVSILQVWDRQRFLQKIREECQFILI
;
A
#
# COMPACT_ATOMS: atom_id res chain seq x y z
N MET A 1 15.58 -27.58 -2.02
CA MET A 1 14.13 -27.60 -1.75
C MET A 1 13.45 -27.18 -3.03
N GLY A 2 12.72 -28.10 -3.67
CA GLY A 2 12.15 -27.89 -4.99
C GLY A 2 11.10 -26.79 -4.95
N ARG A 3 11.29 -25.72 -5.73
CA ARG A 3 10.20 -24.81 -6.06
C ARG A 3 9.29 -25.56 -7.01
N ASP A 4 8.03 -25.72 -6.64
CA ASP A 4 7.03 -26.30 -7.53
C ASP A 4 6.69 -25.26 -8.60
N ASN A 5 7.55 -25.12 -9.62
CA ASN A 5 7.41 -24.16 -10.73
C ASN A 5 6.25 -24.51 -11.68
N ARG A 6 5.36 -25.43 -11.31
CA ARG A 6 4.25 -25.87 -12.15
C ARG A 6 3.32 -24.74 -12.57
N ILE A 7 3.13 -23.72 -11.75
CA ILE A 7 2.29 -22.57 -12.06
C ILE A 7 3.15 -21.32 -12.03
N LEU A 8 3.26 -20.62 -13.16
CA LEU A 8 3.95 -19.33 -13.26
C LEU A 8 2.95 -18.22 -13.62
N PRO A 9 2.67 -17.29 -12.70
CA PRO A 9 1.99 -16.06 -13.06
C PRO A 9 2.92 -15.15 -13.87
N ILE A 10 2.40 -14.53 -14.93
CA ILE A 10 3.10 -13.55 -15.73
C ILE A 10 2.55 -12.16 -15.42
N SER A 11 3.43 -11.26 -15.01
CA SER A 11 3.16 -9.83 -14.96
C SER A 11 3.97 -9.14 -16.05
N HIS A 12 3.38 -8.16 -16.73
CA HIS A 12 4.03 -7.54 -17.88
C HIS A 12 3.73 -6.04 -17.99
N ALA A 13 4.68 -5.31 -18.57
CA ALA A 13 4.41 -3.95 -18.99
C ALA A 13 3.35 -3.99 -20.08
N TRP A 14 2.42 -3.05 -20.01
CA TRP A 14 1.39 -2.93 -21.01
C TRP A 14 1.69 -1.73 -21.88
N MET A 15 1.24 -1.80 -23.12
CA MET A 15 1.80 -1.00 -24.21
C MET A 15 0.72 -0.15 -24.88
N ASP A 16 1.13 0.86 -25.63
CA ASP A 16 0.19 1.74 -26.34
C ASP A 16 -0.73 0.94 -27.26
N GLU A 17 -1.97 1.41 -27.45
CA GLU A 17 -2.94 0.77 -28.36
C GLU A 17 -2.40 0.66 -29.80
N LYS A 18 -1.63 1.66 -30.26
CA LYS A 18 -1.00 1.63 -31.59
C LYS A 18 -0.04 0.45 -31.77
N ASP A 19 0.61 0.01 -30.70
CA ASP A 19 1.62 -1.06 -30.70
C ASP A 19 1.00 -2.43 -30.39
N ARG A 20 -0.31 -2.46 -30.13
CA ARG A 20 -1.07 -3.68 -29.85
C ARG A 20 -1.93 -4.08 -31.04
N VAL A 21 -2.26 -5.36 -31.06
CA VAL A 21 -3.23 -5.97 -31.97
C VAL A 21 -4.14 -6.87 -31.14
N ASN A 22 -5.44 -6.78 -31.43
CA ASN A 22 -6.45 -7.64 -30.83
C ASN A 22 -6.49 -8.96 -31.61
N VAL A 23 -6.14 -10.06 -30.94
CA VAL A 23 -6.14 -11.40 -31.53
C VAL A 23 -7.24 -12.26 -30.92
N TRP A 24 -7.92 -13.03 -31.76
CA TRP A 24 -8.91 -14.00 -31.32
C TRP A 24 -8.23 -15.34 -31.09
N THR A 25 -8.36 -15.88 -29.89
CA THR A 25 -7.63 -17.08 -29.49
C THR A 25 -8.58 -18.22 -29.12
N PRO A 26 -8.21 -19.49 -29.37
CA PRO A 26 -8.96 -20.62 -28.82
C PRO A 26 -8.80 -20.77 -27.30
N ILE A 27 -7.79 -20.12 -26.70
CA ILE A 27 -7.45 -20.25 -25.27
C ILE A 27 -8.60 -19.76 -24.39
N ASN A 28 -9.19 -18.62 -24.74
CA ASN A 28 -10.36 -18.06 -24.07
C ASN A 28 -11.68 -18.40 -24.80
N GLY A 29 -11.71 -19.51 -25.54
CA GLY A 29 -12.92 -19.97 -26.24
C GLY A 29 -13.44 -19.02 -27.33
N TYR A 30 -12.60 -18.09 -27.83
CA TYR A 30 -13.01 -17.02 -28.74
C TYR A 30 -14.11 -16.11 -28.19
N GLU A 31 -14.17 -15.92 -26.86
CA GLU A 31 -15.20 -15.10 -26.24
C GLU A 31 -14.91 -13.59 -26.28
N TRP A 32 -13.63 -13.21 -26.16
CA TRP A 32 -13.16 -11.82 -26.27
C TRP A 32 -11.84 -11.73 -27.05
N PRO A 33 -11.54 -10.58 -27.68
CA PRO A 33 -10.24 -10.33 -28.26
C PRO A 33 -9.16 -10.15 -27.18
N VAL A 34 -7.99 -10.72 -27.39
CA VAL A 34 -6.83 -10.59 -26.50
C VAL A 34 -5.91 -9.50 -27.05
N PRO A 35 -5.64 -8.42 -26.30
CA PRO A 35 -4.70 -7.40 -26.73
C PRO A 35 -3.26 -7.89 -26.51
N ILE A 36 -2.53 -8.18 -27.59
CA ILE A 36 -1.11 -8.51 -27.53
C ILE A 36 -0.29 -7.49 -28.31
N LEU A 37 1.01 -7.41 -28.04
CA LEU A 37 1.94 -6.62 -28.83
C LEU A 37 2.01 -7.13 -30.28
N ARG A 38 2.10 -6.22 -31.25
CA ARG A 38 2.21 -6.57 -32.69
C ARG A 38 3.40 -7.44 -33.03
N ASP A 39 4.49 -7.26 -32.29
CA ASP A 39 5.76 -7.97 -32.41
C ASP A 39 5.90 -9.12 -31.40
N ALA A 40 4.90 -9.38 -30.56
CA ALA A 40 4.91 -10.51 -29.65
C ALA A 40 4.33 -11.78 -30.30
N ASN A 41 4.81 -12.93 -29.83
CA ASN A 41 4.30 -14.24 -30.24
C ASN A 41 4.05 -15.10 -28.99
N LEU A 42 2.81 -15.53 -28.81
CA LEU A 42 2.38 -16.38 -27.69
C LEU A 42 3.15 -17.71 -27.64
N ASP A 43 3.54 -18.26 -28.79
CA ASP A 43 4.32 -19.51 -28.84
C ASP A 43 5.74 -19.31 -28.27
N LEU A 44 6.34 -18.14 -28.50
CA LEU A 44 7.67 -17.83 -27.94
C LEU A 44 7.60 -17.64 -26.42
N ILE A 45 6.56 -16.96 -25.93
CA ILE A 45 6.30 -16.82 -24.50
C ILE A 45 6.08 -18.20 -23.87
N HIS A 46 5.30 -19.06 -24.52
CA HIS A 46 5.07 -20.42 -24.07
C HIS A 46 6.37 -21.22 -23.99
N ILE A 47 7.23 -21.17 -25.01
CA ILE A 47 8.55 -21.82 -24.99
C ILE A 47 9.40 -21.29 -23.82
N GLU A 48 9.40 -19.98 -23.57
CA GLU A 48 10.12 -19.39 -22.43
C GLU A 48 9.59 -19.91 -21.09
N MET A 49 8.27 -19.99 -20.91
CA MET A 49 7.67 -20.54 -19.68
C MET A 49 7.98 -22.03 -19.50
N LEU A 50 7.98 -22.82 -20.58
CA LEU A 50 8.37 -24.23 -20.55
C LEU A 50 9.83 -24.41 -20.10
N ASN A 51 10.72 -23.53 -20.57
CA ASN A 51 12.13 -23.55 -20.15
C ASN A 51 12.30 -23.18 -18.66
N LEU A 52 11.38 -22.39 -18.10
CA LEU A 52 11.32 -22.09 -16.65
C LEU A 52 10.65 -23.20 -15.83
N GLY A 53 10.14 -24.25 -16.48
CA GLY A 53 9.51 -25.41 -15.86
C GLY A 53 8.01 -25.26 -15.58
N ALA A 54 7.33 -24.33 -16.24
CA ALA A 54 5.89 -24.17 -16.12
C ALA A 54 5.12 -25.34 -16.73
N GLU A 55 4.11 -25.85 -16.03
CA GLU A 55 3.05 -26.70 -16.58
C GLU A 55 1.80 -25.86 -16.93
N TYR A 56 1.55 -24.82 -16.14
CA TYR A 56 0.46 -23.86 -16.29
C TYR A 56 0.98 -22.44 -16.13
N THR A 57 0.28 -21.50 -16.74
CA THR A 57 0.61 -20.08 -16.67
C THR A 57 -0.65 -19.28 -16.46
N TRP A 58 -0.59 -18.32 -15.53
CA TRP A 58 -1.60 -17.28 -15.43
C TRP A 58 -1.14 -16.05 -16.21
N LEU A 59 -1.99 -15.57 -17.12
CA LEU A 59 -1.75 -14.36 -17.90
C LEU A 59 -3.06 -13.58 -17.98
N ASP A 60 -3.11 -12.43 -17.31
CA ASP A 60 -4.30 -11.59 -17.12
C ASP A 60 -5.06 -11.27 -18.42
N VAL A 61 -4.38 -10.90 -19.51
CA VAL A 61 -5.01 -10.60 -20.81
C VAL A 61 -5.73 -11.80 -21.43
N LEU A 62 -5.32 -13.02 -21.08
CA LEU A 62 -5.95 -14.27 -21.52
C LEU A 62 -7.01 -14.76 -20.53
N CYS A 63 -6.79 -14.53 -19.24
CA CYS A 63 -7.58 -15.15 -18.18
C CYS A 63 -8.70 -14.26 -17.65
N LEU A 64 -8.60 -12.94 -17.79
CA LEU A 64 -9.67 -12.00 -17.48
C LEU A 64 -10.44 -11.60 -18.73
N ARG A 65 -11.77 -11.55 -18.62
CA ARG A 65 -12.63 -11.07 -19.71
C ARG A 65 -12.27 -9.63 -20.08
N GLN A 66 -11.77 -9.45 -21.30
CA GLN A 66 -11.39 -8.14 -21.83
C GLN A 66 -12.58 -7.44 -22.49
N VAL A 67 -12.44 -6.13 -22.71
CA VAL A 67 -13.41 -5.33 -23.45
C VAL A 67 -13.43 -5.73 -24.93
N GLY A 68 -14.62 -5.78 -25.53
CA GLY A 68 -14.82 -5.96 -26.96
C GLY A 68 -15.25 -7.37 -27.38
N GLY A 69 -15.86 -8.12 -26.47
CA GLY A 69 -16.27 -9.52 -26.68
C GLY A 69 -17.78 -9.75 -26.70
N ARG A 70 -18.17 -11.03 -26.71
CA ARG A 70 -19.54 -11.43 -26.39
C ARG A 70 -19.73 -11.40 -24.86
N GLY A 71 -20.94 -11.10 -24.41
CA GLY A 71 -21.25 -11.10 -22.97
C GLY A 71 -20.68 -9.89 -22.21
N GLU A 72 -20.64 -8.70 -22.82
CA GLU A 72 -20.23 -7.45 -22.16
C GLU A 72 -21.08 -7.10 -20.92
N ASP A 73 -22.32 -7.56 -20.89
CA ASP A 73 -23.20 -7.50 -19.73
C ASP A 73 -22.68 -8.36 -18.57
N VAL A 74 -22.18 -9.56 -18.86
CA VAL A 74 -21.58 -10.47 -17.87
C VAL A 74 -20.21 -9.98 -17.40
N ARG A 75 -19.44 -9.31 -18.27
CA ARG A 75 -18.11 -8.75 -17.92
C ARG A 75 -18.17 -7.86 -16.69
N LYS A 76 -19.18 -6.99 -16.59
CA LYS A 76 -19.34 -6.11 -15.43
C LYS A 76 -19.54 -6.90 -14.14
N GLU A 77 -20.31 -7.98 -14.20
CA GLU A 77 -20.54 -8.84 -13.03
C GLU A 77 -19.31 -9.68 -12.68
N GLU A 78 -18.57 -10.20 -13.67
CA GLU A 78 -17.29 -10.89 -13.45
C GLU A 78 -16.25 -9.94 -12.83
N TRP A 79 -16.12 -8.73 -13.36
CA TRP A 79 -15.15 -7.74 -12.88
C TRP A 79 -15.39 -7.31 -11.43
N LYS A 80 -16.64 -7.36 -10.93
CA LYS A 80 -16.92 -7.11 -9.50
C LYS A 80 -16.11 -8.02 -8.58
N LEU A 81 -15.82 -9.25 -9.03
CA LEU A 81 -15.06 -10.26 -8.30
C LEU A 81 -13.62 -10.36 -8.78
N ASP A 82 -13.39 -10.41 -10.09
CA ASP A 82 -12.07 -10.73 -10.65
C ASP A 82 -11.04 -9.61 -10.44
N VAL A 83 -11.44 -8.35 -10.68
CA VAL A 83 -10.55 -7.18 -10.53
C VAL A 83 -9.94 -7.09 -9.13
N PRO A 84 -10.71 -7.19 -8.04
CA PRO A 84 -10.15 -7.06 -6.70
C PRO A 84 -9.53 -8.36 -6.16
N THR A 85 -9.73 -9.51 -6.83
CA THR A 85 -9.19 -10.81 -6.39
C THR A 85 -7.92 -11.24 -7.12
N ILE A 86 -7.64 -10.75 -8.33
CA ILE A 86 -6.51 -11.21 -9.16
C ILE A 86 -5.14 -11.13 -8.45
N GLY A 87 -4.93 -10.14 -7.59
CA GLY A 87 -3.70 -10.00 -6.81
C GLY A 87 -3.33 -11.25 -6.00
N VAL A 88 -4.31 -12.09 -5.64
CA VAL A 88 -4.09 -13.37 -4.93
C VAL A 88 -3.11 -14.28 -5.66
N VAL A 89 -3.15 -14.26 -7.00
CA VAL A 89 -2.32 -15.12 -7.87
C VAL A 89 -0.84 -14.77 -7.73
N TYR A 90 -0.55 -13.50 -7.44
CA TYR A 90 0.81 -12.98 -7.36
C TYR A 90 1.33 -12.89 -5.91
N GLN A 91 0.46 -12.64 -4.93
CA GLN A 91 0.85 -12.35 -3.55
C GLN A 91 0.70 -13.52 -2.58
N SER A 92 -0.37 -14.31 -2.69
CA SER A 92 -0.83 -15.19 -1.59
C SER A 92 0.03 -16.43 -1.36
N LEU A 93 1.13 -16.57 -2.10
CA LEU A 93 1.86 -17.81 -2.20
C LEU A 93 3.27 -17.68 -1.63
N ILE A 94 3.50 -16.79 -0.65
CA ILE A 94 4.74 -16.78 0.14
C ILE A 94 4.95 -18.16 0.80
N GLU A 95 3.88 -18.83 1.22
CA GLU A 95 3.94 -20.19 1.79
C GLU A 95 4.17 -21.29 0.74
N ILE A 96 3.76 -21.08 -0.53
CA ILE A 96 3.94 -22.04 -1.64
C ILE A 96 5.20 -21.75 -2.46
N GLY A 97 5.78 -20.55 -2.31
CA GLY A 97 6.98 -20.09 -2.98
C GLY A 97 6.84 -19.90 -4.49
N LEU A 98 5.67 -19.51 -5.01
CA LEU A 98 5.48 -19.33 -6.46
C LEU A 98 6.37 -18.22 -7.01
N THR A 99 6.97 -18.51 -8.16
CA THR A 99 7.81 -17.57 -8.90
C THR A 99 6.94 -16.78 -9.87
N VAL A 100 6.94 -15.45 -9.76
CA VAL A 100 6.28 -14.58 -10.74
C VAL A 100 7.26 -14.17 -11.83
N VAL A 101 6.82 -14.22 -13.08
CA VAL A 101 7.64 -13.90 -14.25
C VAL A 101 7.32 -12.49 -14.75
N TYR A 102 8.34 -11.65 -14.88
CA TYR A 102 8.19 -10.22 -15.22
C TYR A 102 8.72 -9.88 -16.60
N TYR A 103 7.83 -9.46 -17.49
CA TYR A 103 8.20 -8.80 -18.74
C TYR A 103 8.18 -7.28 -18.57
N LEU A 104 9.31 -6.70 -18.11
CA LEU A 104 9.40 -5.27 -17.79
C LEU A 104 9.30 -4.34 -19.01
N SER A 105 9.63 -4.84 -20.21
CA SER A 105 9.66 -4.06 -21.46
C SER A 105 8.47 -4.37 -22.40
N GLY A 106 7.51 -5.16 -21.93
CA GLY A 106 6.32 -5.59 -22.67
C GLY A 106 6.28 -7.11 -22.84
N LEU A 107 5.08 -7.69 -22.80
CA LEU A 107 4.87 -9.13 -22.89
C LEU A 107 5.58 -9.76 -24.09
N GLY A 108 6.47 -10.73 -23.85
CA GLY A 108 7.24 -11.43 -24.89
C GLY A 108 8.41 -10.64 -25.49
N ARG A 109 8.72 -9.44 -24.98
CA ARG A 109 9.88 -8.65 -25.44
C ARG A 109 11.12 -8.92 -24.60
N PRO A 110 12.32 -8.80 -25.21
CA PRO A 110 13.56 -8.74 -24.45
C PRO A 110 13.54 -7.60 -23.42
N CYS A 111 14.05 -7.88 -22.23
CA CYS A 111 14.30 -6.88 -21.20
C CYS A 111 15.33 -5.89 -21.74
N SER A 112 14.85 -4.69 -22.03
CA SER A 112 15.63 -3.60 -22.60
C SER A 112 15.30 -2.30 -21.88
N LEU A 113 16.25 -1.38 -21.92
CA LEU A 113 16.18 -0.11 -21.20
C LEU A 113 16.60 1.02 -22.14
N LYS A 114 15.64 1.87 -22.51
CA LYS A 114 15.85 3.07 -23.32
C LYS A 114 15.55 4.32 -22.50
N GLU A 115 16.08 5.44 -22.97
CA GLU A 115 15.83 6.73 -22.35
C GLU A 115 14.33 7.04 -22.31
N GLY A 116 13.82 7.45 -21.16
CA GLY A 116 12.40 7.71 -20.93
C GLY A 116 11.55 6.49 -20.54
N ASP A 117 12.03 5.25 -20.72
CA ASP A 117 11.22 4.04 -20.45
C ASP A 117 10.73 3.99 -19.00
N LEU A 118 11.58 4.34 -18.02
CA LEU A 118 11.20 4.29 -16.59
C LEU A 118 10.16 5.35 -16.18
N ASN A 119 10.06 6.43 -16.94
CA ASN A 119 9.12 7.52 -16.67
C ASN A 119 7.85 7.44 -17.53
N SER A 120 7.80 6.49 -18.48
CA SER A 120 6.64 6.29 -19.33
C SER A 120 5.47 5.72 -18.52
N ASP A 121 4.25 6.18 -18.81
CA ASP A 121 3.01 5.61 -18.27
C ASP A 121 2.84 4.12 -18.61
N GLN A 122 3.54 3.65 -19.65
CA GLN A 122 3.57 2.25 -20.07
C GLN A 122 4.60 1.40 -19.29
N SER A 123 5.49 2.05 -18.54
CA SER A 123 6.47 1.37 -17.70
C SER A 123 5.79 0.43 -16.72
N TRP A 124 6.34 -0.78 -16.58
CA TRP A 124 5.89 -1.72 -15.55
C TRP A 124 5.89 -1.08 -14.16
N PHE A 125 6.86 -0.22 -13.87
CA PHE A 125 7.03 0.43 -12.57
C PHE A 125 5.98 1.52 -12.29
N GLN A 126 5.36 2.07 -13.34
CA GLN A 126 4.44 3.20 -13.23
C GLN A 126 2.98 2.77 -13.20
N ARG A 127 2.64 1.52 -13.46
CA ARG A 127 1.23 1.10 -13.59
C ARG A 127 0.63 0.76 -12.24
N ALA A 128 -0.55 1.28 -11.93
CA ALA A 128 -1.25 0.97 -10.68
C ALA A 128 -1.48 -0.54 -10.54
N TRP A 129 -1.91 -1.16 -11.64
CA TRP A 129 -2.21 -2.58 -11.73
C TRP A 129 -1.05 -3.48 -11.34
N THR A 130 0.19 -3.16 -11.74
CA THR A 130 1.35 -4.01 -11.45
C THR A 130 1.77 -3.95 -9.99
N LEU A 131 1.23 -3.03 -9.16
CA LEU A 131 1.56 -2.97 -7.73
C LEU A 131 1.13 -4.25 -7.01
N GLN A 132 -0.06 -4.76 -7.33
CA GLN A 132 -0.56 -6.00 -6.76
C GLN A 132 0.17 -7.25 -7.30
N GLU A 133 0.96 -7.11 -8.37
CA GLU A 133 1.65 -8.22 -9.03
C GLU A 133 3.12 -8.37 -8.59
N VAL A 134 3.56 -7.52 -7.67
CA VAL A 134 4.91 -7.54 -7.12
C VAL A 134 5.07 -8.82 -6.25
N SER A 135 6.22 -9.49 -6.31
CA SER A 135 6.52 -10.73 -5.60
C SER A 135 7.99 -10.80 -5.16
N ILE A 136 8.21 -11.44 -4.00
CA ILE A 136 9.54 -11.67 -3.42
C ILE A 136 10.30 -12.66 -4.31
N ILE A 137 9.62 -13.70 -4.79
CA ILE A 137 10.19 -14.73 -5.65
C ILE A 137 9.78 -14.40 -7.08
N ARG A 138 10.74 -13.91 -7.84
CA ARG A 138 10.51 -13.43 -9.21
C ARG A 138 11.63 -13.82 -10.15
N VAL A 139 11.31 -13.87 -11.44
CA VAL A 139 12.24 -13.99 -12.55
C VAL A 139 11.92 -12.87 -13.53
N ILE A 140 12.95 -12.20 -14.05
CA ILE A 140 12.75 -11.23 -15.14
C ILE A 140 12.86 -12.00 -16.45
N ALA A 141 11.79 -11.97 -17.25
CA ALA A 141 11.74 -12.59 -18.56
C ALA A 141 12.31 -11.69 -19.65
N GLY A 142 12.60 -12.31 -20.80
CA GLY A 142 13.32 -11.65 -21.88
C GLY A 142 14.75 -11.27 -21.49
N ASP A 143 15.32 -11.91 -20.47
CA ASP A 143 16.71 -11.68 -20.08
C ASP A 143 17.66 -12.10 -21.22
N THR A 144 18.63 -11.23 -21.52
CA THR A 144 19.57 -11.45 -22.62
C THR A 144 20.98 -11.17 -22.13
N PRO A 145 22.02 -11.87 -22.62
CA PRO A 145 23.39 -11.72 -22.12
C PRO A 145 23.95 -10.28 -22.11
N ASP A 146 23.49 -9.44 -23.04
CA ASP A 146 23.89 -8.04 -23.17
C ASP A 146 22.85 -7.06 -22.56
N GLY A 147 21.88 -7.59 -21.81
CA GLY A 147 20.77 -6.87 -21.22
C GLY A 147 21.13 -6.10 -19.94
N PRO A 148 20.22 -5.23 -19.47
CA PRO A 148 20.47 -4.34 -18.32
C PRO A 148 20.67 -5.09 -16.99
N LEU A 149 20.25 -6.36 -16.91
CA LEU A 149 20.35 -7.19 -15.71
C LEU A 149 21.77 -7.72 -15.45
N HIS A 150 22.61 -7.83 -16.47
CA HIS A 150 23.97 -8.37 -16.35
C HIS A 150 25.06 -7.30 -16.16
N VAL A 151 24.69 -6.02 -16.22
CA VAL A 151 25.62 -4.92 -15.93
C VAL A 151 26.01 -4.97 -14.45
N LYS A 152 27.30 -4.78 -14.16
CA LYS A 152 27.80 -4.76 -12.78
C LYS A 152 27.81 -3.33 -12.23
N PRO A 153 27.50 -3.13 -10.94
CA PRO A 153 27.66 -1.82 -10.31
C PRO A 153 29.15 -1.43 -10.30
N MET A 154 29.40 -0.14 -10.43
CA MET A 154 30.74 0.46 -10.39
C MET A 154 31.30 0.53 -8.97
N ASP A 155 30.42 0.60 -7.97
CA ASP A 155 30.77 0.76 -6.57
C ASP A 155 29.83 -0.03 -5.65
N LYS A 156 30.06 0.09 -4.33
CA LYS A 156 29.26 -0.57 -3.29
C LYS A 156 27.93 0.13 -3.03
N ASP A 157 27.77 1.36 -3.48
CA ASP A 157 26.55 2.16 -3.30
C ASP A 157 25.49 1.83 -4.38
N GLY A 158 25.84 0.94 -5.32
CA GLY A 158 24.96 0.48 -6.37
C GLY A 158 24.83 1.47 -7.52
N ASN A 159 25.85 2.30 -7.75
CA ASN A 159 25.88 3.17 -8.93
C ASN A 159 26.36 2.40 -10.16
N TYR A 160 25.80 2.74 -11.32
CA TYR A 160 26.08 2.14 -12.61
C TYR A 160 26.62 3.20 -13.58
N GLU A 161 27.13 2.76 -14.73
CA GLU A 161 27.71 3.63 -15.76
C GLU A 161 26.77 4.78 -16.16
N THR A 162 25.46 4.53 -16.14
CA THR A 162 24.45 5.54 -16.43
C THR A 162 23.49 5.75 -15.25
N GLU A 163 22.97 6.97 -15.13
CA GLU A 163 21.92 7.29 -14.17
C GLU A 163 20.66 6.43 -14.41
N LEU A 164 20.31 6.19 -15.68
CA LEU A 164 19.19 5.35 -16.08
C LEU A 164 19.32 3.91 -15.54
N LEU A 165 20.50 3.28 -15.70
CA LEU A 165 20.78 1.95 -15.14
C LEU A 165 20.74 1.96 -13.61
N THR A 166 21.31 2.99 -12.99
CA THR A 166 21.28 3.15 -11.53
C THR A 166 19.84 3.21 -11.02
N ARG A 167 18.98 3.98 -11.69
CA ARG A 167 17.56 4.09 -11.34
C ARG A 167 16.80 2.78 -11.56
N PHE A 168 17.04 2.08 -12.67
CA PHE A 168 16.44 0.79 -12.97
C PHE A 168 16.72 -0.25 -11.87
N HIS A 169 17.99 -0.40 -11.48
CA HIS A 169 18.39 -1.33 -10.42
C HIS A 169 17.85 -0.92 -9.05
N LYS A 170 17.82 0.38 -8.73
CA LYS A 170 17.17 0.88 -7.49
C LYS A 170 15.68 0.57 -7.46
N GLN A 171 14.95 0.78 -8.56
CA GLN A 171 13.53 0.44 -8.64
C GLN A 171 13.28 -1.08 -8.52
N LEU A 172 14.13 -1.92 -9.13
CA LEU A 172 14.06 -3.38 -8.98
C LEU A 172 14.28 -3.84 -7.53
N GLN A 173 15.18 -3.18 -6.81
CA GLN A 173 15.44 -3.47 -5.39
C GLN A 173 14.29 -2.99 -4.50
N SER A 174 13.75 -1.80 -4.74
CA SER A 174 12.65 -1.24 -3.94
C SER A 174 11.33 -2.01 -4.08
N MET A 175 11.16 -2.86 -5.10
CA MET A 175 10.00 -3.75 -5.19
C MET A 175 9.81 -4.61 -3.94
N GLY A 176 10.89 -5.03 -3.29
CA GLY A 176 10.82 -5.91 -2.12
C GLY A 176 10.16 -5.26 -0.89
N SER A 177 10.27 -3.93 -0.73
CA SER A 177 9.71 -3.23 0.43
C SER A 177 8.18 -3.06 0.37
N VAL A 178 7.60 -3.13 -0.84
CA VAL A 178 6.15 -3.01 -1.06
C VAL A 178 5.38 -4.23 -0.52
N LEU A 179 6.03 -5.38 -0.47
CA LEU A 179 5.39 -6.68 -0.21
C LEU A 179 5.29 -7.07 1.25
N SER A 180 5.81 -6.23 2.14
CA SER A 180 5.63 -6.43 3.56
C SER A 180 4.18 -6.07 3.89
N LEU A 181 3.36 -7.05 4.28
CA LEU A 181 1.97 -6.87 4.76
C LEU A 181 1.85 -5.88 5.93
N THR A 182 2.97 -5.52 6.55
CA THR A 182 3.09 -4.52 7.62
C THR A 182 3.49 -3.12 7.13
N SER A 183 3.56 -2.89 5.81
CA SER A 183 4.06 -1.66 5.18
C SER A 183 2.95 -0.91 4.41
N VAL A 184 1.90 -0.51 5.13
CA VAL A 184 0.73 0.22 4.62
C VAL A 184 1.13 1.48 3.85
N PHE A 185 2.01 2.31 4.42
CA PHE A 185 2.43 3.55 3.79
C PHE A 185 3.42 3.33 2.67
N ALA A 186 4.23 2.27 2.69
CA ALA A 186 5.08 1.92 1.55
C ALA A 186 4.23 1.54 0.31
N ALA A 187 3.15 0.77 0.51
CA ALA A 187 2.21 0.45 -0.55
C ALA A 187 1.48 1.70 -1.07
N LEU A 188 0.99 2.56 -0.17
CA LEU A 188 0.33 3.81 -0.54
C LEU A 188 1.27 4.76 -1.30
N LYS A 189 2.52 4.97 -0.85
CA LYS A 189 3.55 5.75 -1.57
C LYS A 189 3.85 5.20 -2.95
N SER A 190 3.88 3.87 -3.07
CA SER A 190 4.10 3.23 -4.35
C SER A 190 2.92 3.47 -5.29
N MET A 191 1.69 3.51 -4.76
CA MET A 191 0.48 3.83 -5.54
C MET A 191 0.38 5.31 -5.92
N GLN A 192 0.87 6.24 -5.08
CA GLN A 192 0.89 7.69 -5.36
C GLN A 192 1.53 8.01 -6.71
N ASN A 193 2.66 7.36 -7.01
CA ASN A 193 3.43 7.61 -8.21
C ASN A 193 2.93 6.85 -9.45
N ARG A 194 1.93 5.98 -9.29
CA ARG A 194 1.46 5.12 -10.38
C ARG A 194 0.31 5.75 -11.17
N VAL A 195 0.19 5.38 -12.43
CA VAL A 195 -0.87 5.76 -13.36
C VAL A 195 -1.84 4.61 -13.57
N SER A 196 -3.10 4.94 -13.83
CA SER A 196 -4.15 3.97 -14.15
C SER A 196 -5.10 4.55 -15.19
N ALA A 197 -5.72 3.67 -15.99
CA ALA A 197 -6.74 4.09 -16.95
C ALA A 197 -8.06 4.40 -16.22
N ASN A 198 -8.44 3.57 -15.24
CA ASN A 198 -9.51 3.85 -14.31
C ASN A 198 -8.91 4.16 -12.93
N LEU A 199 -9.33 5.25 -12.30
CA LEU A 199 -8.81 5.64 -10.98
C LEU A 199 -9.20 4.64 -9.88
N LEU A 200 -10.33 3.92 -10.02
CA LEU A 200 -10.75 2.88 -9.09
C LEU A 200 -9.78 1.69 -9.06
N ASP A 201 -9.07 1.43 -10.17
CA ASP A 201 -8.03 0.38 -10.23
C ASP A 201 -6.92 0.63 -9.20
N LYS A 202 -6.64 1.90 -8.86
CA LYS A 202 -5.66 2.25 -7.82
C LYS A 202 -6.11 1.77 -6.45
N VAL A 203 -7.40 1.88 -6.15
CA VAL A 203 -7.98 1.40 -4.89
C VAL A 203 -7.99 -0.12 -4.90
N ALA A 204 -8.54 -0.75 -5.95
CA ALA A 204 -8.61 -2.20 -6.05
C ALA A 204 -7.23 -2.88 -6.00
N GLY A 205 -6.22 -2.29 -6.65
CA GLY A 205 -4.83 -2.78 -6.66
C GLY A 205 -4.11 -2.68 -5.31
N LEU A 206 -4.72 -2.08 -4.28
CA LEU A 206 -4.19 -2.04 -2.91
C LEU A 206 -4.73 -3.16 -2.01
N THR A 207 -5.79 -3.87 -2.42
CA THR A 207 -6.50 -4.86 -1.57
C THR A 207 -5.56 -5.83 -0.86
N PHE A 208 -4.68 -6.50 -1.60
CA PHE A 208 -3.75 -7.46 -1.02
C PHE A 208 -2.55 -6.78 -0.33
N CYS A 209 -2.05 -5.68 -0.90
CA CYS A 209 -0.95 -4.90 -0.32
C CYS A 209 -1.28 -4.35 1.07
N LEU A 210 -2.54 -4.02 1.33
CA LEU A 210 -3.03 -3.49 2.60
C LEU A 210 -3.59 -4.57 3.54
N GLY A 211 -3.47 -5.84 3.15
CA GLY A 211 -3.83 -6.98 3.99
C GLY A 211 -5.31 -7.02 4.32
N CYS A 212 -6.18 -6.81 3.33
CA CYS A 212 -7.63 -6.93 3.52
C CYS A 212 -8.04 -8.38 3.85
N GLU A 213 -8.81 -8.56 4.91
CA GLU A 213 -9.33 -9.86 5.36
C GLU A 213 -10.56 -10.28 4.54
N MET A 214 -11.34 -9.29 4.09
CA MET A 214 -12.41 -9.44 3.12
C MET A 214 -12.11 -8.58 1.91
N ILE A 215 -12.49 -9.04 0.72
CA ILE A 215 -12.22 -8.33 -0.53
C ILE A 215 -13.46 -7.50 -0.90
N PRO A 216 -13.38 -6.15 -0.90
CA PRO A 216 -14.48 -5.32 -1.36
C PRO A 216 -14.80 -5.60 -2.83
N SER A 217 -16.09 -5.58 -3.18
CA SER A 217 -16.52 -5.71 -4.58
C SER A 217 -16.06 -4.50 -5.39
N TYR A 218 -15.64 -4.73 -6.63
CA TYR A 218 -15.29 -3.65 -7.55
C TYR A 218 -16.53 -3.12 -8.29
N ASP A 219 -16.92 -1.89 -8.01
CA ASP A 219 -18.07 -1.24 -8.65
C ASP A 219 -17.61 0.05 -9.35
N GLU A 220 -17.63 0.04 -10.67
CA GLU A 220 -17.22 1.18 -11.51
C GLU A 220 -18.05 2.45 -11.28
N THR A 221 -19.21 2.34 -10.62
CA THR A 221 -20.10 3.47 -10.32
C THR A 221 -19.80 4.15 -8.99
N GLN A 222 -19.00 3.51 -8.12
CA GLN A 222 -18.61 4.09 -6.83
C GLN A 222 -17.64 5.25 -7.01
N SER A 223 -17.71 6.21 -6.10
CA SER A 223 -16.66 7.20 -5.94
C SER A 223 -15.38 6.56 -5.38
N LEU A 224 -14.24 7.21 -5.63
CA LEU A 224 -12.95 6.76 -5.08
C LEU A 224 -12.95 6.70 -3.55
N GLU A 225 -13.66 7.62 -2.89
CA GLU A 225 -13.74 7.67 -1.44
C GLU A 225 -14.61 6.54 -0.87
N GLU A 226 -15.70 6.17 -1.55
CA GLU A 226 -16.52 5.03 -1.15
C GLU A 226 -15.73 3.72 -1.28
N ALA A 227 -15.03 3.53 -2.42
CA ALA A 227 -14.17 2.37 -2.62
C ALA A 227 -13.02 2.31 -1.59
N TRP A 228 -12.37 3.45 -1.32
CA TRP A 228 -11.33 3.55 -0.29
C TRP A 228 -11.86 3.24 1.10
N THR A 229 -13.05 3.73 1.42
CA THR A 229 -13.74 3.44 2.69
C THR A 229 -14.01 1.94 2.86
N ALA A 230 -14.58 1.30 1.84
CA ALA A 230 -14.83 -0.13 1.86
C ALA A 230 -13.54 -0.95 2.03
N LEU A 231 -12.46 -0.51 1.38
CA LEU A 231 -11.14 -1.12 1.51
C LEU A 231 -10.59 -0.97 2.92
N VAL A 232 -10.58 0.24 3.50
CA VAL A 232 -10.09 0.47 4.87
C VAL A 232 -10.88 -0.33 5.89
N ASN A 233 -12.20 -0.39 5.77
CA ASN A 233 -13.06 -1.17 6.67
C ASN A 233 -12.72 -2.67 6.64
N SER A 234 -12.24 -3.15 5.49
CA SER A 234 -11.88 -4.56 5.26
C SER A 234 -10.41 -4.90 5.58
N MET A 235 -9.56 -3.90 5.85
CA MET A 235 -8.16 -4.11 6.23
C MET A 235 -8.02 -4.90 7.54
N HIS A 236 -6.96 -5.71 7.65
CA HIS A 236 -6.57 -6.31 8.92
C HIS A 236 -6.45 -5.25 10.03
N THR A 237 -6.88 -5.61 11.24
CA THR A 237 -7.01 -4.69 12.39
C THR A 237 -5.74 -3.87 12.69
N ALA A 238 -4.56 -4.47 12.51
CA ALA A 238 -3.28 -3.80 12.72
C ALA A 238 -2.99 -2.73 11.64
N ASN A 239 -3.42 -2.93 10.40
CA ASN A 239 -3.18 -1.99 9.30
C ASN A 239 -4.06 -0.74 9.40
N ARG A 240 -5.31 -0.90 9.87
CA ARG A 240 -6.12 0.25 10.30
C ARG A 240 -5.45 1.02 11.44
N GLY A 241 -4.92 0.30 12.42
CA GLY A 241 -4.13 0.87 13.50
C GLY A 241 -2.95 1.72 13.04
N ARG A 242 -2.26 1.31 11.97
CA ARG A 242 -1.16 2.08 11.36
C ARG A 242 -1.66 3.40 10.78
N LEU A 243 -2.76 3.39 10.02
CA LEU A 243 -3.37 4.62 9.50
C LEU A 243 -3.72 5.59 10.64
N PHE A 244 -4.35 5.07 11.70
CA PHE A 244 -4.72 5.88 12.85
C PHE A 244 -3.52 6.45 13.61
N SER A 245 -2.51 5.62 13.85
CA SER A 245 -1.39 5.93 14.76
C SER A 245 -0.28 6.75 14.13
N LEU A 246 -0.16 6.72 12.79
CA LEU A 246 1.00 7.26 12.08
C LEU A 246 0.64 8.34 11.06
N TYR A 247 -0.60 8.37 10.54
CA TYR A 247 -1.00 9.47 9.67
C TYR A 247 -1.31 10.71 10.51
N PRO A 248 -0.68 11.88 10.28
CA PRO A 248 -0.72 12.99 11.23
C PRO A 248 -1.99 13.85 11.18
N GLU A 249 -2.63 13.94 10.02
CA GLU A 249 -3.79 14.81 9.85
C GLU A 249 -5.09 14.05 10.16
N PRO A 250 -6.14 14.75 10.65
CA PRO A 250 -7.45 14.17 10.73
C PRO A 250 -8.05 13.99 9.33
N GLY A 251 -8.89 12.98 9.18
CA GLY A 251 -9.61 12.74 7.94
C GLY A 251 -10.51 13.91 7.53
N ASN A 252 -10.59 14.15 6.21
CA ASN A 252 -11.42 15.21 5.64
C ASN A 252 -12.69 14.72 4.92
N ALA A 253 -12.92 13.41 4.84
CA ALA A 253 -14.04 12.79 4.12
C ALA A 253 -15.07 12.11 5.06
N GLY A 254 -15.51 12.83 6.09
CA GLY A 254 -16.49 12.31 7.07
C GLY A 254 -15.83 11.75 8.33
N THR A 255 -15.07 10.68 8.21
CA THR A 255 -14.35 10.04 9.33
C THR A 255 -13.06 10.80 9.67
N LYS A 256 -12.78 11.10 10.94
CA LYS A 256 -11.59 11.87 11.38
C LYS A 256 -10.39 11.00 11.74
N TRP A 257 -10.60 9.76 12.17
CA TRP A 257 -9.53 8.90 12.65
C TRP A 257 -8.57 8.41 11.53
N ARG A 258 -9.08 8.25 10.30
CA ARG A 258 -8.33 7.81 9.11
C ARG A 258 -8.25 8.89 8.03
N PRO A 259 -7.21 8.86 7.17
CA PRO A 259 -7.16 9.74 6.01
C PRO A 259 -8.18 9.35 4.94
N SER A 260 -8.62 10.35 4.17
CA SER A 260 -9.36 10.15 2.92
C SER A 260 -8.47 9.62 1.80
N TRP A 261 -9.08 9.19 0.70
CA TRP A 261 -8.37 8.79 -0.51
C TRP A 261 -7.52 9.95 -1.06
N GLU A 262 -8.08 11.15 -1.12
CA GLU A 262 -7.37 12.34 -1.57
C GLU A 262 -6.13 12.62 -0.70
N GLN A 263 -6.30 12.56 0.64
CA GLN A 263 -5.21 12.78 1.57
C GLN A 263 -4.06 11.77 1.38
N VAL A 264 -4.36 10.47 1.27
CA VAL A 264 -3.30 9.46 1.06
C VAL A 264 -2.64 9.57 -0.30
N MET A 265 -3.30 10.15 -1.29
CA MET A 265 -2.73 10.29 -2.64
C MET A 265 -1.94 11.59 -2.84
N MET A 266 -2.25 12.64 -2.08
CA MET A 266 -1.71 13.99 -2.32
C MET A 266 -0.71 14.47 -1.28
N THR A 267 -0.60 13.81 -0.12
CA THR A 267 0.27 14.24 0.97
C THR A 267 1.50 13.33 1.14
N PRO A 268 2.62 13.86 1.65
CA PRO A 268 3.75 13.03 2.05
C PRO A 268 3.34 12.04 3.14
N LEU A 269 3.63 10.76 2.90
CA LEU A 269 3.27 9.67 3.82
C LEU A 269 4.44 9.32 4.77
N PRO A 270 4.19 8.76 5.96
CA PRO A 270 5.22 8.31 6.89
C PRO A 270 6.22 7.30 6.29
N ASP A 271 7.53 7.43 6.59
CA ASP A 271 8.59 6.51 6.12
C ASP A 271 8.77 5.28 7.02
N HIS A 272 8.35 5.35 8.28
CA HIS A 272 8.60 4.31 9.28
C HIS A 272 7.29 3.79 9.86
N GLU A 273 7.13 2.47 9.80
CA GLU A 273 5.97 1.76 10.33
C GLU A 273 6.40 0.91 11.52
N TYR A 274 6.22 1.47 12.71
CA TYR A 274 6.43 0.74 13.96
C TYR A 274 5.19 -0.11 14.29
N HIS A 275 5.29 -0.98 15.30
CA HIS A 275 4.11 -1.63 15.84
C HIS A 275 3.14 -0.59 16.40
N THR A 276 1.86 -0.74 16.08
CA THR A 276 0.79 0.17 16.47
C THR A 276 -0.34 -0.59 17.17
N ILE A 277 -1.33 0.14 17.67
CA ILE A 277 -2.56 -0.46 18.20
C ILE A 277 -3.33 -1.21 17.12
N SER A 278 -4.29 -2.05 17.53
CA SER A 278 -5.23 -2.73 16.65
C SER A 278 -6.58 -2.02 16.69
N LEU A 279 -7.14 -1.71 15.52
CA LEU A 279 -8.47 -1.12 15.40
C LEU A 279 -9.47 -2.14 14.87
N LYS A 280 -10.55 -2.36 15.60
CA LYS A 280 -11.63 -3.27 15.21
C LYS A 280 -12.73 -2.48 14.53
N HIS A 281 -13.39 -3.11 13.56
CA HIS A 281 -14.50 -2.53 12.81
C HIS A 281 -15.67 -3.49 12.94
N GLN A 282 -16.84 -2.95 13.22
CA GLN A 282 -18.07 -3.71 13.34
C GLN A 282 -19.03 -3.30 12.22
N ASN A 283 -19.14 -4.16 11.20
CA ASN A 283 -19.93 -3.90 9.99
C ASN A 283 -21.40 -3.52 10.28
N GLU A 284 -22.03 -4.13 11.29
CA GLU A 284 -23.45 -3.91 11.60
C GLU A 284 -23.76 -2.49 12.06
N MET A 285 -22.80 -1.87 12.77
CA MET A 285 -22.96 -0.55 13.37
C MET A 285 -22.16 0.52 12.60
N ASP A 286 -21.33 0.11 11.64
CA ASP A 286 -20.34 0.94 10.95
C ASP A 286 -19.47 1.72 11.97
N GLU A 287 -19.05 1.03 13.04
CA GLU A 287 -18.29 1.61 14.14
C GLU A 287 -16.87 1.03 14.20
N ASP A 288 -15.88 1.92 14.26
CA ASP A 288 -14.50 1.59 14.55
C ASP A 288 -14.20 1.82 16.03
N TRP A 289 -13.51 0.87 16.67
CA TRP A 289 -13.18 1.00 18.09
C TRP A 289 -11.85 0.36 18.47
N CYS A 290 -11.33 0.78 19.62
CA CYS A 290 -10.09 0.26 20.18
C CYS A 290 -10.14 0.13 21.71
N TYR A 291 -9.35 -0.81 22.23
CA TYR A 291 -8.99 -0.88 23.65
C TYR A 291 -7.52 -0.47 23.76
N VAL A 292 -7.24 0.57 24.53
CA VAL A 292 -5.93 1.22 24.57
C VAL A 292 -5.65 1.80 25.94
N ASP A 293 -4.38 1.94 26.26
CA ASP A 293 -3.95 2.82 27.35
C ASP A 293 -4.07 4.28 26.92
N CYS A 294 -4.72 5.11 27.74
CA CYS A 294 -4.89 6.51 27.45
C CYS A 294 -4.58 7.43 28.65
N ILE A 295 -4.20 8.66 28.33
CA ILE A 295 -4.17 9.78 29.28
C ILE A 295 -5.40 10.63 28.99
N GLU A 296 -6.33 10.70 29.94
CA GLU A 296 -7.61 11.37 29.75
C GLU A 296 -7.46 12.88 29.47
N LYS A 297 -6.54 13.54 30.19
CA LYS A 297 -6.32 14.98 30.13
C LYS A 297 -4.83 15.30 30.20
N GLY A 298 -4.27 15.71 29.08
CA GLY A 298 -2.93 16.30 29.00
C GLY A 298 -2.99 17.65 28.30
N LEU A 299 -2.45 18.69 28.94
CA LEU A 299 -2.28 19.99 28.31
C LEU A 299 -1.08 19.91 27.37
N VAL A 300 -1.29 20.21 26.10
CA VAL A 300 -0.23 20.29 25.09
C VAL A 300 -0.01 21.74 24.71
N GLN A 301 1.24 22.19 24.73
CA GLN A 301 1.62 23.56 24.39
C GLN A 301 2.91 23.63 23.57
N GLY A 302 3.15 24.75 22.87
CA GLY A 302 4.35 24.97 22.06
C GLY A 302 4.35 24.31 20.67
N LEU A 303 3.27 23.63 20.27
CA LEU A 303 3.16 22.98 18.96
C LEU A 303 2.23 23.72 17.97
N ALA A 304 1.64 24.85 18.35
CA ALA A 304 0.67 25.54 17.51
C ALA A 304 1.28 26.21 16.27
N VAL A 305 2.48 26.78 16.41
CA VAL A 305 3.20 27.48 15.34
C VAL A 305 3.95 26.49 14.47
N VAL A 306 3.74 26.55 13.14
CA VAL A 306 4.38 25.65 12.18
C VAL A 306 5.65 26.29 11.62
N GLU A 307 6.74 26.21 12.39
CA GLU A 307 8.08 26.64 11.99
C GLU A 307 9.05 25.45 11.97
N GLY A 308 9.77 25.28 10.86
CA GLY A 308 10.70 24.16 10.69
C GLY A 308 10.02 22.80 10.45
N VAL A 309 10.83 21.73 10.42
CA VAL A 309 10.38 20.36 10.19
C VAL A 309 9.98 19.68 11.51
N ASN A 310 10.74 19.93 12.57
CA ASN A 310 10.52 19.37 13.89
C ASN A 310 10.07 20.48 14.84
N ARG A 311 8.85 20.35 15.37
CA ARG A 311 8.29 21.26 16.36
C ARG A 311 8.40 20.61 17.73
N HIS A 312 8.86 21.40 18.69
CA HIS A 312 9.06 20.96 20.07
C HIS A 312 8.07 21.66 20.98
N GLY A 313 7.53 20.92 21.92
CA GLY A 313 6.58 21.45 22.90
C GLY A 313 6.61 20.64 24.17
N GLU A 314 5.60 20.87 24.99
CA GLU A 314 5.46 20.23 26.29
C GLU A 314 4.09 19.57 26.41
N LEU A 315 4.08 18.40 27.05
CA LEU A 315 2.89 17.72 27.53
C LEU A 315 2.88 17.78 29.05
N ILE A 316 1.86 18.40 29.62
CA ILE A 316 1.68 18.55 31.07
C ILE A 316 0.51 17.66 31.50
N VAL A 317 0.76 16.73 32.42
CA VAL A 317 -0.22 15.75 32.90
C VAL A 317 -0.24 15.75 34.41
N LYS A 318 -1.43 15.64 35.01
CA LYS A 318 -1.60 15.49 36.46
C LYS A 318 -1.74 14.02 36.82
N ASP A 319 -1.02 13.57 37.83
CA ASP A 319 -1.24 12.24 38.41
C ASP A 319 -2.44 12.23 39.37
N GLU A 320 -2.74 11.05 39.93
CA GLU A 320 -3.84 10.84 40.89
C GLU A 320 -3.72 11.71 42.16
N ASN A 321 -2.50 12.15 42.51
CA ASN A 321 -2.24 13.03 43.66
C ASN A 321 -2.31 14.51 43.28
N GLY A 322 -2.61 14.82 42.02
CA GLY A 322 -2.65 16.17 41.46
C GLY A 322 -1.27 16.78 41.17
N VAL A 323 -0.20 15.99 41.21
CA VAL A 323 1.16 16.47 40.88
C VAL A 323 1.29 16.59 39.37
N GLU A 324 1.77 17.75 38.92
CA GLU A 324 2.04 18.00 37.50
C GLU A 324 3.37 17.38 37.06
N HIS A 325 3.31 16.64 35.96
CA HIS A 325 4.44 16.04 35.28
C HIS A 325 4.55 16.65 33.89
N VAL A 326 5.75 17.12 33.55
CA VAL A 326 6.04 17.76 32.26
C VAL A 326 6.91 16.83 31.42
N PHE A 327 6.50 16.58 30.18
CA PHE A 327 7.20 15.74 29.23
C PHE A 327 7.53 16.53 27.96
N ASN A 328 8.74 16.34 27.45
CA ASN A 328 9.13 16.90 26.16
C ASN A 328 8.44 16.11 25.03
N VAL A 329 7.80 16.85 24.13
CA VAL A 329 7.11 16.28 22.96
C VAL A 329 7.62 16.87 21.66
N MET A 330 7.45 16.12 20.57
CA MET A 330 7.86 16.51 19.24
C MET A 330 6.79 16.16 18.21
N ALA A 331 6.56 17.06 17.26
CA ALA A 331 5.77 16.80 16.05
C ALA A 331 6.65 17.01 14.80
N THR A 332 6.77 15.97 13.97
CA THR A 332 7.61 15.94 12.75
C THR A 332 6.79 16.13 11.47
N HIS A 333 5.61 16.72 11.59
CA HIS A 333 4.66 16.96 10.50
C HIS A 333 4.16 18.42 10.53
N LYS A 334 3.47 18.84 9.47
CA LYS A 334 2.99 20.23 9.30
C LYS A 334 1.61 20.53 9.89
N CYS A 335 0.84 19.51 10.26
CA CYS A 335 -0.47 19.70 10.90
C CYS A 335 -0.30 20.49 12.24
N PRO A 336 -0.85 21.72 12.37
CA PRO A 336 -0.75 22.49 13.61
C PRO A 336 -1.47 21.78 14.75
N ILE A 337 -0.90 21.84 15.96
CA ILE A 337 -1.52 21.29 17.16
C ILE A 337 -1.75 22.48 18.10
N PRO A 338 -2.98 23.02 18.16
CA PRO A 338 -3.29 24.14 19.05
C PRO A 338 -2.95 23.83 20.51
N GLU A 339 -2.73 24.87 21.29
CA GLU A 339 -2.57 24.69 22.74
C GLU A 339 -3.93 24.40 23.36
N ASP A 340 -4.10 23.21 23.91
CA ASP A 340 -5.36 22.75 24.48
C ASP A 340 -5.13 21.53 25.37
N VAL A 341 -6.18 21.13 26.09
CA VAL A 341 -6.24 19.86 26.82
C VAL A 341 -6.77 18.79 25.90
N TYR A 342 -5.96 17.75 25.67
CA TYR A 342 -6.30 16.62 24.83
C TYR A 342 -6.39 15.32 25.62
N THR A 343 -7.09 14.35 25.04
CA THR A 343 -6.96 12.94 25.40
C THR A 343 -5.88 12.33 24.50
N LEU A 344 -4.93 11.62 25.10
CA LEU A 344 -3.80 11.03 24.39
C LEU A 344 -3.87 9.50 24.45
N ILE A 345 -3.82 8.86 23.29
CA ILE A 345 -3.81 7.39 23.16
C ILE A 345 -2.37 6.92 22.92
N CYS A 346 -1.91 5.98 23.74
CA CYS A 346 -0.58 5.40 23.57
C CYS A 346 -0.57 4.40 22.42
N THR A 347 0.34 4.56 21.45
CA THR A 347 0.39 3.64 20.28
C THR A 347 1.42 2.52 20.41
N ASP A 348 2.30 2.59 21.39
CA ASP A 348 3.31 1.57 21.72
C ASP A 348 3.16 1.15 23.20
N PRO A 349 2.18 0.28 23.51
CA PRO A 349 1.92 -0.14 24.90
C PRO A 349 3.07 -0.97 25.48
N TRP A 350 3.86 -1.61 24.61
CA TRP A 350 4.93 -2.52 25.01
C TRP A 350 6.28 -1.83 25.22
N GLY A 351 6.42 -0.56 24.80
CA GLY A 351 7.62 0.25 25.03
C GLY A 351 8.85 -0.27 24.27
N TYR A 352 8.65 -0.84 23.07
CA TYR A 352 9.75 -1.36 22.26
C TYR A 352 10.65 -0.24 21.70
N SER A 353 10.12 0.98 21.62
CA SER A 353 10.81 2.15 21.06
C SER A 353 11.33 3.11 22.14
N GLN A 354 12.46 3.79 21.87
CA GLN A 354 12.97 4.87 22.74
C GLN A 354 12.06 6.12 22.73
N SER A 355 11.20 6.25 21.72
CA SER A 355 10.22 7.33 21.56
C SER A 355 8.86 6.73 21.21
N SER A 356 7.85 6.90 22.05
CA SER A 356 6.50 6.40 21.76
C SER A 356 5.73 7.43 20.92
N SER A 357 5.09 6.98 19.84
CA SER A 357 4.06 7.77 19.16
C SER A 357 2.77 7.77 19.98
N TRP A 358 2.05 8.88 19.94
CA TRP A 358 0.78 9.09 20.63
C TRP A 358 -0.20 9.75 19.68
N VAL A 359 -1.45 9.31 19.72
CA VAL A 359 -2.55 9.97 19.00
C VAL A 359 -3.21 10.97 19.94
N LEU A 360 -3.30 12.23 19.52
CA LEU A 360 -4.07 13.24 20.23
C LEU A 360 -5.48 13.29 19.66
N GLY A 361 -6.45 13.45 20.55
CA GLY A 361 -7.81 13.71 20.16
C GLY A 361 -8.65 14.32 21.26
N ARG A 362 -9.92 14.52 20.94
CA ARG A 362 -10.93 15.01 21.87
C ARG A 362 -11.85 13.87 22.22
N ARG A 363 -11.98 13.61 23.51
CA ARG A 363 -13.02 12.71 24.01
C ARG A 363 -14.37 13.42 23.99
N LEU A 364 -15.34 12.79 23.35
CA LEU A 364 -16.72 13.24 23.26
C LEU A 364 -17.62 12.31 24.09
N SER A 365 -18.90 12.69 24.24
CA SER A 365 -19.90 11.86 24.92
C SER A 365 -20.01 10.46 24.29
N GLY A 366 -20.32 9.45 25.10
CA GLY A 366 -20.54 8.09 24.61
C GLY A 366 -19.27 7.35 24.19
N LYS A 367 -18.13 7.62 24.85
CA LYS A 367 -16.81 7.03 24.54
C LYS A 367 -16.28 7.36 23.14
N ARG A 368 -16.82 8.38 22.47
CA ARG A 368 -16.37 8.76 21.13
C ARG A 368 -15.04 9.53 21.21
N PHE A 369 -14.15 9.29 20.26
CA PHE A 369 -12.83 9.93 20.18
C PHE A 369 -12.63 10.54 18.81
N GLU A 370 -12.49 11.86 18.77
CA GLU A 370 -12.19 12.62 17.55
C GLU A 370 -10.68 12.85 17.46
N LYS A 371 -10.03 12.25 16.46
CA LYS A 371 -8.60 12.47 16.23
C LYS A 371 -8.32 13.93 15.84
N VAL A 372 -7.28 14.50 16.42
CA VAL A 372 -6.77 15.83 16.08
C VAL A 372 -5.42 15.72 15.37
N SER A 373 -4.45 15.00 15.95
CA SER A 373 -3.14 14.79 15.34
C SER A 373 -2.34 13.68 16.05
N ILE A 374 -1.03 13.60 15.79
CA ILE A 374 -0.10 12.69 16.46
C ILE A 374 1.10 13.46 17.01
N LEU A 375 1.80 12.91 18.00
CA LEU A 375 3.09 13.42 18.47
C LEU A 375 3.98 12.29 19.00
N GLN A 376 5.26 12.59 19.19
CA GLN A 376 6.21 11.71 19.83
C GLN A 376 6.54 12.22 21.24
N VAL A 377 6.58 11.30 22.21
CA VAL A 377 7.01 11.58 23.58
C VAL A 377 8.36 10.89 23.81
N TRP A 378 9.36 11.66 24.23
CA TRP A 378 10.76 11.21 24.31
C TRP A 378 11.18 10.78 25.73
N ASP A 379 10.37 11.03 26.76
CA ASP A 379 10.82 10.95 28.15
C ASP A 379 9.99 9.98 29.04
N ARG A 380 10.69 9.30 29.96
CA ARG A 380 10.17 8.48 31.09
C ARG A 380 8.91 7.61 30.82
N GLN A 381 8.98 6.67 29.88
CA GLN A 381 7.91 5.66 29.65
C GLN A 381 7.41 4.98 30.95
N ARG A 382 8.29 4.70 31.92
CA ARG A 382 7.92 4.08 33.21
C ARG A 382 6.98 4.93 34.08
N PHE A 383 7.02 6.25 33.96
CA PHE A 383 6.10 7.13 34.70
C PHE A 383 4.78 7.32 33.96
N LEU A 384 4.82 7.41 32.64
CA LEU A 384 3.60 7.42 31.82
C LEU A 384 2.76 6.15 32.04
N GLN A 385 3.38 4.99 32.27
CA GLN A 385 2.67 3.76 32.64
C GLN A 385 1.79 3.89 33.89
N LYS A 386 2.14 4.76 34.85
CA LYS A 386 1.38 4.94 36.10
C LYS A 386 0.21 5.91 35.97
N ILE A 387 0.16 6.69 34.89
CA ILE A 387 -0.86 7.74 34.66
C ILE A 387 -1.79 7.33 33.50
N ARG A 388 -1.60 6.13 32.96
CA ARG A 388 -2.46 5.56 31.93
C ARG A 388 -3.63 4.83 32.56
N GLU A 389 -4.77 4.95 31.91
CA GLU A 389 -5.95 4.16 32.21
C GLU A 389 -6.30 3.31 31.00
N GLU A 390 -6.88 2.13 31.23
CA GLU A 390 -7.43 1.30 30.16
C GLU A 390 -8.75 1.93 29.67
N CYS A 391 -8.76 2.33 28.41
CA CYS A 391 -9.85 3.07 27.78
C CYS A 391 -10.41 2.27 26.61
N GLN A 392 -11.74 2.34 26.43
CA GLN A 392 -12.39 1.92 25.20
C GLN A 392 -12.90 3.16 24.47
N PHE A 393 -12.52 3.31 23.20
CA PHE A 393 -12.99 4.41 22.36
C PHE A 393 -13.70 3.91 21.10
N ILE A 394 -14.78 4.61 20.75
CA ILE A 394 -15.40 4.57 19.41
C ILE A 394 -14.75 5.71 18.62
N LEU A 395 -14.03 5.38 17.55
CA LEU A 395 -13.33 6.35 16.73
C LEU A 395 -14.29 6.99 15.74
N ILE A 396 -14.18 8.30 15.57
CA ILE A 396 -15.02 9.05 14.61
C ILE A 396 -14.20 9.70 13.52
#